data_AF-A0A8T1S6R6-F1
#
_entry.id   AF-A0A8T1S6R6-F1
#
_cell.length_a   1.000
_cell.length_b   1.000
_cell.length_c   1.000
_cell.angle_alpha   90.00
_cell.angle_beta   90.00
_cell.angle_gamma   90.00
#
_symmetry.space_group_name_H-M   'P 1'
#
loop_
_entity.id
_entity.type
_entity.pdbx_description
1 polymer ?
#
loop_
_entity_poly.entity_id
_entity_poly.type
_entity_poly.pdbx_seq_one_letter_code
_entity_poly.pdbx_strand_id
1 'polypeptide(L)'
;MSWPPHFQCLCPSGFSGLHCELKPQPTPELQCLQEECGAKAGDSYCDKECNSPACKWDGGDCSLLVGDPWQQCEEPLCWQLFNNSQCDEACNTAACLYDNFDCKSRERSCNPVYEKYCSDHFADGQCDQGCNHEECGWDGLDCAREMPEHLASGVLVITVLLPPDELRRTSTTFLQKLSAILRTSLRFRLDTEGNYMIEPFYRPSRLRRRELGREVIGSVVTLEIDNRLCFQASDKCFPDARSAADYLAALAAVERLEFPYPIKAVHSDKLKPEPPDSVPLVPLVVVAAAVILLVILVLGVLVARRKREHSTLWFPEGFSLKKENSNKNRREPVGQDALGM
;
A
#
# COMPACT_ATOMS: atom_id res chain seq x y z
N MET A 1 14.56 -52.06 -34.99
CA MET A 1 15.66 -51.33 -35.65
C MET A 1 16.00 -50.14 -34.78
N SER A 2 17.29 -49.95 -34.54
CA SER A 2 17.97 -49.08 -33.60
C SER A 2 17.74 -47.57 -33.79
N TRP A 3 17.66 -46.82 -32.68
CA TRP A 3 17.83 -45.36 -32.61
C TRP A 3 19.29 -44.94 -32.94
N PRO A 4 19.49 -43.68 -33.38
CA PRO A 4 20.41 -42.78 -32.68
C PRO A 4 19.70 -41.48 -32.21
N PRO A 5 20.30 -40.74 -31.27
CA PRO A 5 19.60 -39.77 -30.41
C PRO A 5 19.30 -38.48 -31.16
N HIS A 6 18.10 -37.94 -30.99
CA HIS A 6 17.88 -36.52 -31.25
C HIS A 6 18.50 -35.77 -30.07
N PHE A 7 19.73 -35.28 -30.23
CA PHE A 7 20.26 -34.28 -29.31
C PHE A 7 19.48 -32.98 -29.59
N GLN A 8 18.66 -32.56 -28.65
CA GLN A 8 18.02 -31.25 -28.69
C GLN A 8 18.90 -30.29 -27.87
N CYS A 9 19.42 -29.25 -28.51
CA CYS A 9 20.19 -28.23 -27.82
C CYS A 9 19.24 -27.41 -26.93
N LEU A 10 19.55 -27.35 -25.63
CA LEU A 10 18.97 -26.35 -24.74
C LEU A 10 19.68 -25.03 -25.02
N CYS A 11 19.04 -24.17 -25.79
CA CYS A 11 19.61 -22.89 -26.15
C CYS A 11 19.54 -21.90 -24.98
N PRO A 12 20.59 -21.08 -24.78
CA PRO A 12 20.50 -19.91 -23.91
C PRO A 12 19.36 -19.00 -24.33
N SER A 13 18.75 -18.29 -23.37
CA SER A 13 17.61 -17.39 -23.63
C SER A 13 17.85 -16.49 -24.84
N GLY A 14 16.91 -16.53 -25.79
CA GLY A 14 16.95 -15.74 -27.02
C GLY A 14 17.62 -16.41 -28.23
N PHE A 15 18.26 -17.57 -28.08
CA PHE A 15 18.85 -18.31 -29.22
C PHE A 15 17.96 -19.50 -29.63
N SER A 16 17.90 -19.78 -30.94
CA SER A 16 17.17 -20.92 -31.49
C SER A 16 17.95 -21.58 -32.64
N GLY A 17 17.43 -22.66 -33.22
CA GLY A 17 18.12 -23.44 -34.26
C GLY A 17 18.65 -24.78 -33.74
N LEU A 18 19.12 -25.64 -34.66
CA LEU A 18 19.59 -26.99 -34.31
C LEU A 18 20.79 -26.96 -33.37
N HIS A 19 21.62 -25.92 -33.49
CA HIS A 19 22.84 -25.67 -32.74
C HIS A 19 22.84 -24.27 -32.05
N CYS A 20 21.65 -23.69 -31.80
CA CYS A 20 21.51 -22.35 -31.23
C CYS A 20 22.17 -21.24 -32.08
N GLU A 21 22.17 -21.41 -33.40
CA GLU A 21 22.79 -20.53 -34.38
C GLU A 21 21.95 -19.30 -34.73
N LEU A 22 20.64 -19.37 -34.51
CA LEU A 22 19.72 -18.27 -34.73
C LEU A 22 19.80 -17.33 -33.53
N LYS A 23 20.44 -16.19 -33.75
CA LYS A 23 20.45 -15.07 -32.80
C LYS A 23 19.04 -14.53 -32.64
N PRO A 24 18.71 -13.93 -31.48
CA PRO A 24 17.48 -13.17 -31.35
C PRO A 24 17.53 -12.08 -32.41
N GLN A 25 16.60 -12.13 -33.37
CA GLN A 25 16.34 -10.95 -34.17
C GLN A 25 15.93 -9.87 -33.18
N PRO A 26 16.51 -8.66 -33.22
CA PRO A 26 15.93 -7.55 -32.50
C PRO A 26 14.47 -7.51 -32.93
N THR A 27 13.56 -7.72 -31.97
CA THR A 27 12.13 -7.47 -32.18
C THR A 27 12.06 -6.11 -32.86
N PRO A 28 11.44 -6.00 -34.05
CA PRO A 28 11.26 -4.70 -34.68
C PRO A 28 10.70 -3.78 -33.61
N GLU A 29 11.31 -2.61 -33.40
CA GLU A 29 10.69 -1.59 -32.55
C GLU A 29 9.25 -1.45 -33.04
N LEU A 30 8.30 -1.80 -32.19
CA LEU A 30 6.88 -1.75 -32.52
C LEU A 30 6.54 -0.26 -32.62
N GLN A 31 6.69 0.30 -33.81
CA GLN A 31 6.45 1.72 -34.06
C GLN A 31 4.94 1.93 -34.18
N CYS A 32 4.42 2.93 -33.47
CA CYS A 32 3.06 3.41 -33.65
C CYS A 32 2.98 4.10 -35.02
N LEU A 33 2.55 3.36 -36.05
CA LEU A 33 2.59 3.82 -37.45
C LEU A 33 1.49 4.84 -37.79
N GLN A 34 0.52 5.04 -36.90
CA GLN A 34 -0.55 6.01 -37.11
C GLN A 34 -0.12 7.39 -36.62
N GLU A 35 0.17 8.29 -37.57
CA GLU A 35 0.57 9.69 -37.32
C GLU A 35 -0.41 10.43 -36.39
N GLU A 36 -1.71 10.12 -36.47
CA GLU A 36 -2.75 10.73 -35.64
C GLU A 36 -2.69 10.30 -34.16
N CYS A 37 -2.15 9.11 -33.86
CA CYS A 37 -2.08 8.61 -32.49
C CYS A 37 -1.11 9.40 -31.63
N GLY A 38 -0.14 10.10 -32.23
CA GLY A 38 0.73 11.01 -31.47
C GLY A 38 -0.02 12.19 -30.82
N ALA A 39 -1.12 12.64 -31.43
CA ALA A 39 -1.94 13.73 -30.92
C ALA A 39 -3.07 13.26 -29.97
N LYS A 40 -3.46 11.99 -30.08
CA LYS A 40 -4.53 11.35 -29.30
C LYS A 40 -4.04 10.73 -28.00
N ALA A 41 -2.81 10.20 -28.01
CA ALA A 41 -2.22 9.54 -26.85
C ALA A 41 -2.24 10.42 -25.58
N GLY A 42 -2.90 9.94 -24.53
CA GLY A 42 -2.97 10.58 -23.22
C GLY A 42 -3.99 11.73 -23.12
N ASP A 43 -4.97 11.81 -24.02
CA ASP A 43 -6.02 12.82 -24.01
C ASP A 43 -7.21 12.49 -23.07
N SER A 44 -7.14 11.35 -22.36
CA SER A 44 -8.18 10.78 -21.49
C SER A 44 -9.39 10.20 -22.22
N TYR A 45 -9.26 9.88 -23.51
CA TYR A 45 -10.25 9.16 -24.30
C TYR A 45 -9.58 7.96 -24.98
N CYS A 46 -10.21 6.78 -24.93
CA CYS A 46 -9.66 5.59 -25.56
C CYS A 46 -10.02 5.57 -27.05
N ASP A 47 -9.06 5.92 -27.91
CA ASP A 47 -9.15 5.78 -29.36
C ASP A 47 -8.75 4.36 -29.78
N LYS A 48 -9.74 3.58 -30.21
CA LYS A 48 -9.56 2.15 -30.54
C LYS A 48 -8.55 1.91 -31.66
N GLU A 49 -8.42 2.84 -32.60
CA GLU A 49 -7.42 2.80 -33.65
C GLU A 49 -5.97 2.90 -33.12
N CYS A 50 -5.79 3.56 -31.97
CA CYS A 50 -4.52 3.73 -31.26
C CYS A 50 -4.31 2.70 -30.15
N ASN A 51 -5.30 1.84 -29.89
CA ASN A 51 -5.26 0.80 -28.88
C ASN A 51 -4.41 -0.41 -29.32
N SER A 52 -3.08 -0.24 -29.31
CA SER A 52 -2.13 -1.29 -29.64
C SER A 52 -0.89 -1.22 -28.75
N PRO A 53 -0.14 -2.32 -28.57
CA PRO A 53 1.11 -2.29 -27.79
C PRO A 53 2.11 -1.26 -28.34
N ALA A 54 2.16 -1.07 -29.67
CA ALA A 54 3.07 -0.13 -30.34
C ALA A 54 2.77 1.33 -29.96
N CYS A 55 1.49 1.64 -29.77
CA CYS A 55 1.00 2.96 -29.36
C CYS A 55 0.77 3.04 -27.84
N LYS A 56 1.28 2.06 -27.07
CA LYS A 56 1.11 1.97 -25.60
C LYS A 56 -0.36 2.04 -25.17
N TRP A 57 -1.22 1.32 -25.90
CA TRP A 57 -2.66 1.28 -25.61
C TRP A 57 -3.28 2.69 -25.58
N ASP A 58 -3.02 3.44 -26.65
CA ASP A 58 -3.37 4.85 -26.79
C ASP A 58 -2.77 5.76 -25.70
N GLY A 59 -1.46 5.63 -25.48
CA GLY A 59 -0.77 6.37 -24.41
C GLY A 59 -1.24 6.04 -23.00
N GLY A 60 -1.94 4.92 -22.82
CA GLY A 60 -2.52 4.47 -21.56
C GLY A 60 -4.03 4.76 -21.43
N ASP A 61 -4.65 5.48 -22.35
CA ASP A 61 -6.06 5.86 -22.23
C ASP A 61 -7.00 4.66 -22.33
N CYS A 62 -6.62 3.63 -23.09
CA CYS A 62 -7.37 2.37 -23.18
C CYS A 62 -7.03 1.37 -22.07
N SER A 63 -6.01 1.63 -21.27
CA SER A 63 -5.48 0.71 -20.25
C SER A 63 -5.44 1.36 -18.86
N LEU A 64 -6.41 2.21 -18.53
CA LEU A 64 -6.56 2.84 -17.22
C LEU A 64 -5.31 3.62 -16.75
N LEU A 65 -4.62 4.26 -17.70
CA LEU A 65 -3.35 5.00 -17.53
C LEU A 65 -2.14 4.12 -17.16
N VAL A 66 -2.23 2.80 -17.35
CA VAL A 66 -1.09 1.88 -17.25
C VAL A 66 -0.44 1.75 -18.62
N GLY A 67 0.83 2.13 -18.75
CA GLY A 67 1.50 2.19 -20.05
C GLY A 67 1.66 0.85 -20.76
N ASP A 68 2.00 -0.22 -20.04
CA ASP A 68 2.07 -1.58 -20.57
C ASP A 68 1.71 -2.61 -19.49
N PRO A 69 0.50 -3.20 -19.52
CA PRO A 69 0.08 -4.22 -18.57
C PRO A 69 0.95 -5.49 -18.59
N TRP A 70 1.59 -5.80 -19.72
CA TRP A 70 2.43 -6.99 -19.89
C TRP A 70 3.92 -6.68 -19.77
N GLN A 71 4.29 -5.53 -19.17
CA GLN A 71 5.69 -5.10 -19.07
C GLN A 71 6.62 -6.15 -18.46
N GLN A 72 6.10 -6.99 -17.54
CA GLN A 72 6.86 -8.03 -16.86
C GLN A 72 6.79 -9.39 -17.56
N CYS A 73 5.92 -9.56 -18.55
CA CYS A 73 5.71 -10.82 -19.24
C CYS A 73 6.86 -11.10 -20.21
N GLU A 74 7.46 -12.28 -20.09
CA GLU A 74 8.55 -12.72 -20.97
C GLU A 74 8.05 -13.11 -22.37
N GLU A 75 6.76 -13.47 -22.48
CA GLU A 75 6.11 -13.91 -23.71
C GLU A 75 5.40 -12.73 -24.42
N PRO A 76 5.97 -12.20 -25.52
CA PRO A 76 5.56 -10.91 -26.11
C PRO A 76 4.18 -10.92 -26.77
N LEU A 77 3.58 -12.11 -26.98
CA LEU A 77 2.30 -12.28 -27.67
C LEU A 77 1.14 -12.61 -26.72
N CYS A 78 1.36 -12.70 -25.41
CA CYS A 78 0.30 -13.06 -24.47
C CYS A 78 -0.87 -12.08 -24.47
N TRP A 79 -0.66 -10.80 -24.80
CA TRP A 79 -1.75 -9.84 -24.94
C TRP A 79 -2.78 -10.21 -26.03
N GLN A 80 -2.36 -10.96 -27.07
CA GLN A 80 -3.27 -11.45 -28.12
C GLN A 80 -4.10 -12.65 -27.66
N LEU A 81 -3.55 -13.43 -26.73
CA LEU A 81 -4.14 -14.65 -26.21
C LEU A 81 -5.05 -14.38 -25.00
N PHE A 82 -4.76 -13.32 -24.25
CA PHE A 82 -5.43 -12.95 -22.99
C PHE A 82 -6.98 -12.91 -23.01
N ASN A 83 -7.63 -12.75 -24.17
CA ASN A 83 -9.10 -12.74 -24.27
C ASN A 83 -9.63 -13.80 -25.25
N ASN A 84 -8.91 -14.90 -25.44
CA ASN A 84 -9.28 -15.96 -26.37
C ASN A 84 -10.14 -17.08 -25.73
N SER A 85 -10.33 -17.03 -24.40
CA SER A 85 -11.07 -18.00 -23.62
C SER A 85 -10.50 -19.42 -23.64
N GLN A 86 -9.22 -19.60 -23.95
CA GLN A 86 -8.51 -20.87 -24.02
C GLN A 86 -7.31 -20.83 -23.08
N CYS A 87 -6.97 -21.98 -22.52
CA CYS A 87 -5.80 -22.05 -21.64
C CYS A 87 -4.50 -22.09 -22.46
N ASP A 88 -3.73 -21.02 -22.39
CA ASP A 88 -2.38 -20.87 -22.91
C ASP A 88 -1.38 -20.93 -21.75
N GLU A 89 -0.87 -22.14 -21.49
CA GLU A 89 0.03 -22.39 -20.35
C GLU A 89 1.31 -21.53 -20.36
N ALA A 90 1.79 -21.11 -21.54
CA ALA A 90 2.91 -20.18 -21.65
C ALA A 90 2.61 -18.79 -21.07
N CYS A 91 1.34 -18.36 -21.10
CA CYS A 91 0.85 -17.10 -20.56
C CYS A 91 0.30 -17.21 -19.13
N ASN A 92 0.22 -18.43 -18.58
CA ASN A 92 -0.34 -18.74 -17.26
C ASN A 92 0.63 -18.46 -16.10
N THR A 93 1.36 -17.34 -16.16
CA THR A 93 2.29 -16.88 -15.12
C THR A 93 1.80 -15.57 -14.51
N ALA A 94 2.24 -15.23 -13.29
CA ALA A 94 1.85 -13.97 -12.64
C ALA A 94 2.24 -12.74 -13.46
N ALA A 95 3.43 -12.80 -14.09
CA ALA A 95 3.97 -11.72 -14.92
C ALA A 95 3.19 -11.54 -16.24
N CYS A 96 2.59 -12.62 -16.74
CA CYS A 96 1.72 -12.63 -17.93
C CYS A 96 0.23 -12.60 -17.56
N LEU A 97 -0.10 -12.17 -16.34
CA LEU A 97 -1.47 -11.92 -15.88
C LEU A 97 -2.36 -13.18 -15.89
N TYR A 98 -1.74 -14.33 -15.63
CA TYR A 98 -2.38 -15.64 -15.50
C TYR A 98 -3.24 -16.07 -16.68
N ASP A 99 -2.93 -15.60 -17.89
CA ASP A 99 -3.72 -15.88 -19.09
C ASP A 99 -5.22 -15.59 -18.87
N ASN A 100 -5.50 -14.46 -18.21
CA ASN A 100 -6.85 -14.06 -17.81
C ASN A 100 -7.64 -15.10 -17.00
N PHE A 101 -6.90 -15.96 -16.27
CA PHE A 101 -7.42 -17.11 -15.54
C PHE A 101 -8.12 -18.16 -16.42
N ASP A 102 -7.86 -18.21 -17.73
CA ASP A 102 -8.47 -19.15 -18.67
C ASP A 102 -8.07 -20.61 -18.39
N CYS A 103 -6.91 -20.83 -17.75
CA CYS A 103 -6.42 -22.13 -17.31
C CYS A 103 -7.05 -22.69 -16.03
N LYS A 104 -7.96 -21.95 -15.37
CA LYS A 104 -8.71 -22.49 -14.23
C LYS A 104 -9.92 -23.31 -14.72
N SER A 105 -10.13 -24.49 -14.12
CA SER A 105 -11.22 -25.43 -14.48
C SER A 105 -12.58 -25.09 -13.86
N ARG A 106 -12.68 -23.99 -13.11
CA ARG A 106 -13.90 -23.55 -12.38
C ARG A 106 -14.65 -22.44 -13.14
N GLU A 107 -15.86 -22.13 -12.67
CA GLU A 107 -16.71 -21.07 -13.23
C GLU A 107 -15.94 -19.74 -13.35
N ARG A 108 -16.01 -19.12 -14.53
CA ARG A 108 -15.26 -17.89 -14.82
C ARG A 108 -15.90 -16.66 -14.20
N SER A 109 -17.21 -16.65 -14.07
CA SER A 109 -17.98 -15.52 -13.54
C SER A 109 -18.96 -16.01 -12.49
N CYS A 110 -19.26 -15.18 -11.49
CA CYS A 110 -20.35 -15.44 -10.58
C CYS A 110 -21.65 -15.68 -11.35
N ASN A 111 -22.47 -16.63 -10.90
CA ASN A 111 -23.75 -16.91 -11.52
C ASN A 111 -24.61 -15.63 -11.57
N PRO A 112 -25.07 -15.17 -12.76
CA PRO A 112 -25.84 -13.93 -12.89
C PRO A 112 -27.11 -13.89 -12.05
N VAL A 113 -27.71 -15.05 -11.72
CA VAL A 113 -28.89 -15.14 -10.84
C VAL A 113 -28.54 -14.81 -9.39
N TYR A 114 -27.33 -15.18 -8.94
CA TYR A 114 -26.87 -14.95 -7.58
C TYR A 114 -26.07 -13.66 -7.41
N GLU A 115 -25.64 -13.03 -8.50
CA GLU A 115 -24.80 -11.83 -8.46
C GLU A 115 -25.40 -10.71 -7.58
N LYS A 116 -26.70 -10.44 -7.72
CA LYS A 116 -27.36 -9.42 -6.90
C LYS A 116 -27.40 -9.80 -5.41
N TYR A 117 -27.65 -11.07 -5.11
CA TYR A 117 -27.67 -11.58 -3.74
C TYR A 117 -26.28 -11.46 -3.11
N CYS A 118 -25.25 -11.95 -3.79
CA CYS A 118 -23.88 -11.87 -3.28
C CYS A 118 -23.41 -10.42 -3.11
N SER A 119 -23.83 -9.51 -3.98
CA SER A 119 -23.54 -8.08 -3.80
C SER A 119 -24.22 -7.46 -2.58
N ASP A 120 -25.41 -7.93 -2.18
CA ASP A 120 -26.17 -7.38 -1.05
C ASP A 120 -25.68 -7.91 0.30
N HIS A 121 -25.14 -9.13 0.29
CA HIS A 121 -24.64 -9.84 1.48
C HIS A 121 -23.11 -9.81 1.62
N PHE A 122 -22.39 -9.15 0.71
CA PHE A 122 -20.94 -9.07 0.75
C PHE A 122 -20.43 -8.36 2.02
N ALA A 123 -19.61 -9.06 2.81
CA ALA A 123 -18.98 -8.55 4.03
C ALA A 123 -20.00 -7.98 5.05
N ASP A 124 -21.17 -8.59 5.15
CA ASP A 124 -22.29 -8.09 5.95
C ASP A 124 -22.25 -8.53 7.42
N GLY A 125 -21.53 -9.58 7.77
CA GLY A 125 -21.86 -10.22 9.05
C GLY A 125 -21.90 -11.74 9.05
N GLN A 126 -22.31 -12.32 7.94
CA GLN A 126 -22.92 -13.63 7.90
C GLN A 126 -22.33 -14.41 6.74
N CYS A 127 -21.98 -15.66 7.02
CA CYS A 127 -21.36 -16.50 6.00
C CYS A 127 -22.42 -17.09 5.07
N ASP A 128 -22.45 -16.61 3.84
CA ASP A 128 -23.25 -17.10 2.72
C ASP A 128 -22.42 -18.05 1.83
N GLN A 129 -22.55 -19.34 2.09
CA GLN A 129 -21.80 -20.38 1.37
C GLN A 129 -22.00 -20.36 -0.16
N GLY A 130 -23.13 -19.85 -0.65
CA GLY A 130 -23.36 -19.65 -2.09
C GLY A 130 -22.42 -18.62 -2.72
N CYS A 131 -21.99 -17.61 -1.95
CA CYS A 131 -21.12 -16.52 -2.38
C CYS A 131 -19.65 -16.75 -2.00
N ASN A 132 -19.36 -17.78 -1.21
CA ASN A 132 -18.03 -18.15 -0.73
C ASN A 132 -17.17 -18.87 -1.81
N HIS A 133 -17.07 -18.27 -2.99
CA HIS A 133 -16.28 -18.74 -4.13
C HIS A 133 -15.48 -17.58 -4.74
N GLU A 134 -14.35 -17.88 -5.39
CA GLU A 134 -13.44 -16.87 -5.94
C GLU A 134 -14.12 -15.97 -6.99
N GLU A 135 -14.95 -16.54 -7.85
CA GLU A 135 -15.68 -15.85 -8.90
C GLU A 135 -16.80 -14.94 -8.39
N CYS A 136 -17.22 -15.11 -7.14
CA CYS A 136 -18.23 -14.27 -6.47
C CYS A 136 -17.64 -13.35 -5.40
N GLY A 137 -16.31 -13.36 -5.21
CA GLY A 137 -15.62 -12.48 -4.27
C GLY A 137 -15.51 -13.02 -2.83
N TRP A 138 -15.62 -14.33 -2.63
CA TRP A 138 -15.45 -14.99 -1.32
C TRP A 138 -16.35 -14.45 -0.21
N ASP A 139 -17.55 -14.00 -0.57
CA ASP A 139 -18.52 -13.46 0.39
C ASP A 139 -17.96 -12.34 1.28
N GLY A 140 -16.97 -11.59 0.78
CA GLY A 140 -16.30 -10.55 1.56
C GLY A 140 -15.57 -11.06 2.81
N LEU A 141 -15.16 -12.34 2.80
CA LEU A 141 -14.49 -13.06 3.90
C LEU A 141 -15.35 -13.36 5.14
N ASP A 142 -16.68 -13.26 5.05
CA ASP A 142 -17.54 -13.58 6.18
C ASP A 142 -17.45 -15.04 6.64
N CYS A 143 -17.10 -15.94 5.72
CA CYS A 143 -16.83 -17.35 6.00
C CYS A 143 -15.41 -17.65 6.54
N ALA A 144 -14.52 -16.66 6.61
CA ALA A 144 -13.09 -16.84 6.91
C ALA A 144 -12.54 -15.88 7.98
N ARG A 145 -13.40 -15.40 8.88
CA ARG A 145 -13.06 -14.41 9.92
C ARG A 145 -11.95 -14.86 10.87
N GLU A 146 -11.94 -16.15 11.20
CA GLU A 146 -10.94 -16.73 12.12
C GLU A 146 -9.58 -16.97 11.44
N MET A 147 -9.50 -16.81 10.12
CA MET A 147 -8.25 -16.98 9.40
C MET A 147 -7.40 -15.71 9.45
N PRO A 148 -6.07 -15.84 9.64
CA PRO A 148 -5.18 -14.68 9.62
C PRO A 148 -5.17 -14.04 8.23
N GLU A 149 -5.02 -12.72 8.21
CA GLU A 149 -4.96 -11.95 6.97
C GLU A 149 -3.69 -12.26 6.19
N HIS A 150 -3.80 -12.29 4.85
CA HIS A 150 -2.63 -12.46 4.00
C HIS A 150 -2.64 -11.39 2.90
N LEU A 151 -2.26 -10.18 3.29
CA LEU A 151 -2.29 -9.01 2.41
C LEU A 151 -1.24 -9.09 1.30
N ALA A 152 -1.62 -8.68 0.09
CA ALA A 152 -0.67 -8.43 -0.99
C ALA A 152 0.21 -7.22 -0.67
N SER A 153 1.40 -7.15 -1.28
CA SER A 153 2.31 -6.03 -1.06
C SER A 153 1.81 -4.73 -1.71
N GLY A 154 1.86 -3.63 -0.98
CA GLY A 154 1.39 -2.31 -1.45
C GLY A 154 -0.13 -2.15 -1.36
N VAL A 155 -0.63 -1.07 -1.96
CA VAL A 155 -2.07 -0.77 -2.02
C VAL A 155 -2.50 -0.48 -3.45
N LEU A 156 -3.70 -0.92 -3.80
CA LEU A 156 -4.31 -0.66 -5.10
C LEU A 156 -5.06 0.66 -5.03
N VAL A 157 -4.72 1.60 -5.90
CA VAL A 157 -5.34 2.93 -5.94
C VAL A 157 -6.14 3.09 -7.23
N ILE A 158 -7.44 3.33 -7.09
CA ILE A 158 -8.38 3.44 -8.20
C ILE A 158 -9.00 4.83 -8.21
N THR A 159 -8.93 5.52 -9.35
CA THR A 159 -9.70 6.75 -9.58
C THR A 159 -10.99 6.41 -10.29
N VAL A 160 -12.13 6.68 -9.65
CA VAL A 160 -13.47 6.41 -10.16
C VAL A 160 -14.20 7.73 -10.38
N LEU A 161 -14.85 7.92 -11.53
CA LEU A 161 -15.66 9.12 -11.81
C LEU A 161 -17.05 9.05 -11.14
N LEU A 162 -17.05 8.78 -9.84
CA LEU A 162 -18.23 8.72 -8.97
C LEU A 162 -17.92 9.48 -7.66
N PRO A 163 -18.76 10.42 -7.20
CA PRO A 163 -18.51 11.16 -5.97
C PRO A 163 -18.40 10.26 -4.73
N PRO A 164 -17.62 10.65 -3.69
CA PRO A 164 -17.39 9.81 -2.52
C PRO A 164 -18.67 9.37 -1.80
N ASP A 165 -19.66 10.26 -1.68
CA ASP A 165 -20.93 9.95 -1.00
C ASP A 165 -21.73 8.86 -1.72
N GLU A 166 -21.69 8.85 -3.04
CA GLU A 166 -22.39 7.86 -3.85
C GLU A 166 -21.63 6.52 -3.84
N LEU A 167 -20.30 6.56 -3.99
CA LEU A 167 -19.46 5.38 -3.89
C LEU A 167 -19.59 4.68 -2.53
N ARG A 168 -19.69 5.45 -1.44
CA ARG A 168 -19.89 4.92 -0.08
C ARG A 168 -21.24 4.20 0.07
N ARG A 169 -22.28 4.64 -0.64
CA ARG A 169 -23.61 3.99 -0.62
C ARG A 169 -23.64 2.67 -1.38
N THR A 170 -22.80 2.52 -2.40
CA THR A 170 -22.73 1.32 -3.24
C THR A 170 -21.43 0.52 -3.01
N SER A 171 -20.83 0.69 -1.84
CA SER A 171 -19.54 0.14 -1.45
C SER A 171 -19.49 -1.39 -1.53
N THR A 172 -20.52 -2.08 -1.08
CA THR A 172 -20.62 -3.55 -1.11
C THR A 172 -20.60 -4.06 -2.54
N THR A 173 -21.41 -3.49 -3.43
CA THR A 173 -21.39 -3.81 -4.87
C THR A 173 -20.06 -3.50 -5.53
N PHE A 174 -19.45 -2.35 -5.19
CA PHE A 174 -18.14 -1.98 -5.71
C PHE A 174 -17.07 -3.02 -5.34
N LEU A 175 -16.96 -3.37 -4.06
CA LEU A 175 -15.97 -4.33 -3.57
C LEU A 175 -16.26 -5.75 -4.04
N GLN A 176 -17.52 -6.19 -4.04
CA GLN A 176 -17.90 -7.53 -4.47
C GLN A 176 -17.55 -7.77 -5.94
N LYS A 177 -17.95 -6.87 -6.84
CA LYS A 177 -17.64 -7.01 -8.27
C LYS A 177 -16.15 -6.96 -8.55
N LEU A 178 -15.43 -6.07 -7.87
CA LEU A 178 -13.97 -5.99 -8.04
C LEU A 178 -13.27 -7.23 -7.48
N SER A 179 -13.76 -7.79 -6.38
CA SER A 179 -13.27 -9.04 -5.79
C SER A 179 -13.52 -10.25 -6.70
N ALA A 180 -14.69 -10.30 -7.33
CA ALA A 180 -15.01 -11.29 -8.35
C ALA A 180 -14.08 -11.20 -9.57
N ILE A 181 -13.84 -9.98 -10.08
CA ILE A 181 -12.94 -9.74 -11.22
C ILE A 181 -11.50 -10.18 -10.88
N LEU A 182 -10.98 -9.79 -9.71
CA LEU A 182 -9.62 -10.14 -9.29
C LEU A 182 -9.49 -11.54 -8.69
N ARG A 183 -10.60 -12.28 -8.54
CA ARG A 183 -10.67 -13.63 -7.94
C ARG A 183 -10.03 -13.71 -6.55
N THR A 184 -10.08 -12.62 -5.80
CA THR A 184 -9.51 -12.47 -4.44
C THR A 184 -10.33 -11.45 -3.67
N SER A 185 -10.15 -11.31 -2.36
CA SER A 185 -10.96 -10.37 -1.58
C SER A 185 -10.32 -8.99 -1.52
N LEU A 186 -11.12 -7.95 -1.78
CA LEU A 186 -10.73 -6.55 -1.57
C LEU A 186 -11.51 -5.90 -0.44
N ARG A 187 -10.85 -4.96 0.22
CA ARG A 187 -11.48 -4.05 1.18
C ARG A 187 -10.88 -2.65 1.06
N PHE A 188 -11.63 -1.64 1.48
CA PHE A 188 -11.07 -0.30 1.61
C PHE A 188 -10.00 -0.29 2.69
N ARG A 189 -8.89 0.37 2.38
CA ARG A 189 -7.91 0.71 3.39
C ARG A 189 -8.52 1.70 4.37
N LEU A 190 -8.18 1.56 5.64
CA LEU A 190 -8.53 2.51 6.69
C LEU A 190 -7.39 3.50 6.90
N ASP A 191 -7.74 4.76 7.14
CA ASP A 191 -6.79 5.76 7.63
C ASP A 191 -6.51 5.58 9.14
N THR A 192 -5.67 6.44 9.70
CA THR A 192 -5.31 6.43 11.12
C THR A 192 -6.48 6.70 12.06
N GLU A 193 -7.59 7.25 11.55
CA GLU A 193 -8.81 7.57 12.29
C GLU A 193 -9.86 6.45 12.16
N GLY A 194 -9.59 5.43 11.35
CA GLY A 194 -10.49 4.31 11.10
C GLY A 194 -11.54 4.59 10.01
N ASN A 195 -11.37 5.63 9.19
CA ASN A 195 -12.26 5.91 8.07
C ASN A 195 -11.75 5.25 6.78
N TYR A 196 -12.67 4.87 5.89
CA TYR A 196 -12.30 4.41 4.55
C TYR A 196 -11.56 5.52 3.79
N MET A 197 -10.39 5.17 3.24
CA MET A 197 -9.56 5.98 2.36
C MET A 197 -10.22 6.15 0.98
N ILE A 198 -11.28 6.97 0.97
CA ILE A 198 -12.02 7.40 -0.21
C ILE A 198 -11.97 8.93 -0.25
N GLU A 199 -11.06 9.45 -1.06
CA GLU A 199 -10.77 10.88 -1.17
C GLU A 199 -11.49 11.50 -2.38
N PRO A 200 -11.92 12.77 -2.33
CA PRO A 200 -12.53 13.43 -3.48
C PRO A 200 -11.52 13.64 -4.63
N PHE A 201 -11.89 13.19 -5.83
CA PHE A 201 -11.18 13.49 -7.07
C PHE A 201 -11.75 14.76 -7.71
N TYR A 202 -10.90 15.77 -7.89
CA TYR A 202 -11.30 17.09 -8.35
C TYR A 202 -11.01 17.31 -9.83
N ARG A 203 -11.89 18.04 -10.52
CA ARG A 203 -11.66 18.43 -11.92
C ARG A 203 -10.35 19.23 -12.04
N PRO A 204 -9.44 18.86 -12.95
CA PRO A 204 -8.25 19.66 -13.25
C PRO A 204 -8.69 21.04 -13.75
N SER A 205 -8.38 22.10 -13.00
CA SER A 205 -8.79 23.46 -13.35
C SER A 205 -7.81 24.08 -14.34
N ARG A 206 -8.25 24.41 -15.57
CA ARG A 206 -7.44 25.18 -16.54
C ARG A 206 -7.38 26.68 -16.24
N LEU A 207 -8.29 27.20 -15.40
CA LEU A 207 -8.36 28.61 -15.00
C LEU A 207 -8.61 28.71 -13.49
N ARG A 208 -7.74 29.42 -12.76
CA ARG A 208 -7.92 29.75 -11.34
C ARG A 208 -9.04 30.77 -11.17
N ARG A 209 -10.31 30.35 -11.24
CA ARG A 209 -11.43 31.19 -10.81
C ARG A 209 -11.56 31.05 -9.29
N ARG A 210 -11.07 32.04 -8.54
CA ARG A 210 -10.92 32.04 -7.07
C ARG A 210 -12.24 31.93 -6.28
N GLU A 211 -13.41 31.96 -6.92
CA GLU A 211 -14.71 32.13 -6.25
C GLU A 211 -15.61 30.88 -6.28
N LEU A 212 -15.31 29.87 -7.09
CA LEU A 212 -16.01 28.57 -7.05
C LEU A 212 -15.06 27.52 -6.48
N GLY A 213 -15.49 26.79 -5.46
CA GLY A 213 -14.75 25.62 -4.95
C GLY A 213 -14.43 24.63 -6.08
N ARG A 214 -13.37 23.84 -5.90
CA ARG A 214 -13.00 22.81 -6.89
C ARG A 214 -14.15 21.81 -6.98
N GLU A 215 -14.68 21.60 -8.18
CA GLU A 215 -15.73 20.63 -8.44
C GLU A 215 -15.20 19.22 -8.22
N VAL A 216 -15.86 18.47 -7.33
CA VAL A 216 -15.62 17.04 -7.11
C VAL A 216 -16.29 16.29 -8.26
N ILE A 217 -15.49 15.58 -9.06
CA ILE A 217 -15.96 14.80 -10.21
C ILE A 217 -15.84 13.29 -10.00
N GLY A 218 -15.24 12.86 -8.89
CA GLY A 218 -15.03 11.45 -8.63
C GLY A 218 -14.43 11.18 -7.25
N SER A 219 -13.86 10.00 -7.11
CA SER A 219 -13.19 9.50 -5.92
C SER A 219 -11.85 8.88 -6.26
N VAL A 220 -10.86 9.06 -5.39
CA VAL A 220 -9.63 8.25 -5.35
C VAL A 220 -9.77 7.27 -4.20
N VAL A 221 -9.70 5.98 -4.51
CA VAL A 221 -10.01 4.89 -3.59
C VAL A 221 -8.74 4.09 -3.36
N THR A 222 -8.38 3.88 -2.09
CA THR A 222 -7.26 3.02 -1.71
C THR A 222 -7.79 1.68 -1.19
N LEU A 223 -7.31 0.59 -1.78
CA LEU A 223 -7.77 -0.78 -1.51
C LEU A 223 -6.62 -1.67 -1.06
N GLU A 224 -6.95 -2.62 -0.20
CA GLU A 224 -6.09 -3.73 0.19
C GLU A 224 -6.60 -5.02 -0.46
N ILE A 225 -5.67 -5.87 -0.85
CA ILE A 225 -5.96 -7.19 -1.42
C ILE A 225 -5.62 -8.23 -0.36
N ASP A 226 -6.58 -9.05 0.03
CA ASP A 226 -6.41 -10.11 1.02
C ASP A 226 -6.52 -11.48 0.38
N ASN A 227 -5.37 -12.15 0.28
CA ASN A 227 -5.23 -13.44 -0.39
C ASN A 227 -5.43 -14.63 0.56
N ARG A 228 -5.95 -14.44 1.79
CA ARG A 228 -6.06 -15.53 2.78
C ARG A 228 -6.82 -16.76 2.27
N LEU A 229 -7.89 -16.55 1.50
CA LEU A 229 -8.65 -17.63 0.83
C LEU A 229 -8.11 -17.95 -0.56
N CYS A 230 -7.56 -16.96 -1.28
CA CYS A 230 -6.98 -17.19 -2.59
C CYS A 230 -5.88 -18.27 -2.53
N PHE A 231 -4.94 -18.16 -1.58
CA PHE A 231 -3.87 -19.14 -1.42
C PHE A 231 -4.33 -20.52 -0.92
N GLN A 232 -5.53 -20.61 -0.33
CA GLN A 232 -6.12 -21.92 -0.02
C GLN A 232 -6.71 -22.59 -1.27
N ALA A 233 -7.24 -21.80 -2.21
CA ALA A 233 -7.89 -22.30 -3.41
C ALA A 233 -6.92 -22.55 -4.56
N SER A 234 -5.87 -21.72 -4.69
CA SER A 234 -4.97 -21.72 -5.85
C SER A 234 -3.64 -21.01 -5.54
N ASP A 235 -2.60 -21.28 -6.34
CA ASP A 235 -1.35 -20.54 -6.38
C ASP A 235 -1.41 -19.27 -7.26
N LYS A 236 -2.52 -19.08 -7.99
CA LYS A 236 -2.75 -17.97 -8.92
C LYS A 236 -3.36 -16.77 -8.21
N CYS A 237 -2.59 -16.12 -7.35
CA CYS A 237 -2.99 -14.95 -6.57
C CYS A 237 -2.03 -13.79 -6.79
N PHE A 238 -2.53 -12.56 -6.85
CA PHE A 238 -1.68 -11.38 -7.04
C PHE A 238 -0.78 -11.16 -5.82
N PRO A 239 0.57 -11.22 -5.97
CA PRO A 239 1.49 -11.05 -4.84
C PRO A 239 1.58 -9.59 -4.37
N ASP A 240 1.27 -8.65 -5.25
CA ASP A 240 1.32 -7.22 -5.01
C ASP A 240 0.21 -6.47 -5.75
N ALA A 241 -0.06 -5.25 -5.30
CA ALA A 241 -1.09 -4.39 -5.87
C ALA A 241 -0.78 -3.96 -7.31
N ARG A 242 0.49 -4.02 -7.75
CA ARG A 242 0.86 -3.67 -9.12
C ARG A 242 0.40 -4.75 -10.09
N SER A 243 0.58 -6.03 -9.77
CA SER A 243 0.08 -7.13 -10.60
C SER A 243 -1.44 -7.05 -10.79
N ALA A 244 -2.18 -6.69 -9.74
CA ALA A 244 -3.63 -6.47 -9.82
C ALA A 244 -4.00 -5.25 -10.67
N ALA A 245 -3.23 -4.16 -10.54
CA ALA A 245 -3.41 -2.95 -11.34
C ALA A 245 -3.20 -3.23 -12.84
N ASP A 246 -2.12 -3.94 -13.17
CA ASP A 246 -1.78 -4.36 -14.52
C ASP A 246 -2.87 -5.30 -15.08
N TYR A 247 -3.42 -6.22 -14.28
CA TYR A 247 -4.53 -7.08 -14.70
C TYR A 247 -5.81 -6.29 -15.06
N LEU A 248 -6.22 -5.32 -14.25
CA LEU A 248 -7.38 -4.47 -14.57
C LEU A 248 -7.15 -3.64 -15.83
N ALA A 249 -5.93 -3.12 -16.00
CA ALA A 249 -5.54 -2.39 -17.20
C ALA A 249 -5.55 -3.27 -18.46
N ALA A 250 -5.09 -4.52 -18.36
CA ALA A 250 -5.17 -5.49 -19.44
C ALA A 250 -6.63 -5.77 -19.83
N LEU A 251 -7.52 -6.01 -18.86
CA LEU A 251 -8.96 -6.19 -19.11
C LEU A 251 -9.58 -4.97 -19.80
N ALA A 252 -9.19 -3.76 -19.43
CA ALA A 252 -9.65 -2.53 -20.09
C ALA A 252 -9.12 -2.45 -21.54
N ALA A 253 -7.84 -2.75 -21.75
CA ALA A 253 -7.19 -2.70 -23.06
C ALA A 253 -7.83 -3.67 -24.07
N VAL A 254 -8.28 -4.84 -23.62
CA VAL A 254 -8.98 -5.84 -24.48
C VAL A 254 -10.50 -5.69 -24.47
N GLU A 255 -11.04 -4.59 -23.93
CA GLU A 255 -12.48 -4.30 -23.83
C GLU A 255 -13.29 -5.39 -23.09
N ARG A 256 -12.70 -6.04 -22.09
CA ARG A 256 -13.31 -7.13 -21.30
C ARG A 256 -13.62 -6.77 -19.85
N LEU A 257 -13.30 -5.56 -19.42
CA LEU A 257 -13.60 -5.08 -18.07
C LEU A 257 -15.10 -4.78 -17.89
N GLU A 258 -15.86 -5.78 -17.44
CA GLU A 258 -17.29 -5.64 -17.12
C GLU A 258 -17.48 -5.09 -15.69
N PHE A 259 -17.34 -3.77 -15.52
CA PHE A 259 -17.48 -3.11 -14.22
C PHE A 259 -18.42 -1.90 -14.30
N PRO A 260 -19.49 -1.80 -13.46
CA PRO A 260 -20.52 -0.77 -13.58
C PRO A 260 -20.10 0.61 -13.06
N TYR A 261 -18.83 0.78 -12.69
CA TYR A 261 -18.28 2.05 -12.22
C TYR A 261 -17.26 2.59 -13.23
N PRO A 262 -17.32 3.88 -13.56
CA PRO A 262 -16.41 4.50 -14.53
C PRO A 262 -15.02 4.66 -13.92
N ILE A 263 -14.16 3.65 -14.08
CA ILE A 263 -12.75 3.74 -13.67
C ILE A 263 -12.00 4.61 -14.69
N LYS A 264 -11.33 5.65 -14.18
CA LYS A 264 -10.46 6.52 -14.97
C LYS A 264 -9.01 6.05 -14.96
N ALA A 265 -8.53 5.59 -13.79
CA ALA A 265 -7.13 5.24 -13.63
C ALA A 265 -6.93 4.20 -12.52
N VAL A 266 -5.88 3.40 -12.68
CA VAL A 266 -5.46 2.37 -11.72
C VAL A 266 -3.94 2.43 -11.57
N HIS A 267 -3.46 2.38 -10.33
CA HIS A 267 -2.03 2.24 -10.04
C HIS A 267 -1.82 1.57 -8.69
N SER A 268 -0.57 1.24 -8.39
CA SER A 268 -0.16 0.75 -7.08
C SER A 268 0.69 1.78 -6.36
N ASP A 269 0.48 1.91 -5.06
CA ASP A 269 1.35 2.69 -4.19
C ASP A 269 2.05 1.78 -3.19
N LYS A 270 3.32 2.09 -2.91
CA LYS A 270 4.04 1.45 -1.82
C LYS A 270 3.60 2.09 -0.51
N LEU A 271 3.19 1.25 0.44
CA LEU A 271 3.03 1.69 1.81
C LEU A 271 4.38 2.22 2.31
N LYS A 272 4.44 3.53 2.58
CA LYS A 272 5.56 4.05 3.36
C LYS A 272 5.50 3.34 4.71
N PRO A 273 6.61 2.76 5.21
CA PRO A 273 6.61 2.25 6.56
C PRO A 273 6.16 3.39 7.48
N GLU A 274 5.18 3.12 8.34
CA GLU A 274 4.86 4.07 9.40
C GLU A 274 6.18 4.38 10.13
N PRO A 275 6.48 5.66 10.41
CA PRO A 275 7.62 5.97 11.24
C PRO A 275 7.47 5.14 12.51
N PRO A 276 8.53 4.43 12.95
CA PRO A 276 8.42 3.59 14.13
C PRO A 276 7.86 4.45 15.25
N ASP A 277 6.79 3.96 15.90
CA ASP A 277 6.20 4.59 17.08
C ASP A 277 7.33 5.17 17.92
N SER A 278 7.30 6.49 18.11
CA SER A 278 8.34 7.17 18.86
C SER A 278 8.45 6.49 20.21
N VAL A 279 9.51 5.70 20.40
CA VAL A 279 9.77 4.98 21.64
C VAL A 279 9.57 5.98 22.78
N PRO A 280 8.67 5.71 23.74
CA PRO A 280 8.42 6.66 24.80
C PRO A 280 9.74 6.83 25.56
N LEU A 281 10.41 7.97 25.37
CA LEU A 281 11.66 8.31 26.06
C LEU A 281 11.41 8.57 27.55
N VAL A 282 10.15 8.71 27.95
CA VAL A 282 9.69 8.97 29.32
C VAL A 282 10.21 7.93 30.32
N PRO A 283 10.03 6.60 30.15
CA PRO A 283 10.63 5.60 31.04
C PRO A 283 12.16 5.68 31.14
N LEU A 284 12.86 5.94 30.02
CA LEU A 284 14.33 6.05 30.02
C LEU A 284 14.81 7.29 30.81
N VAL A 285 14.13 8.42 30.65
CA VAL A 285 14.43 9.65 31.40
C VAL A 285 14.12 9.47 32.90
N VAL A 286 13.04 8.79 33.24
CA VAL A 286 12.68 8.48 34.64
C VAL A 286 13.74 7.58 35.29
N VAL A 287 14.20 6.53 34.59
CA VAL A 287 15.28 5.65 35.07
C VAL A 287 16.58 6.43 35.22
N ALA A 288 16.95 7.26 34.26
CA ALA A 288 18.15 8.09 34.33
C ALA A 288 18.11 9.07 35.52
N ALA A 289 16.98 9.74 35.74
CA ALA A 289 16.79 10.64 36.88
C ALA A 289 16.87 9.91 38.23
N ALA A 290 16.30 8.69 38.32
CA ALA A 290 16.38 7.86 39.53
C ALA A 290 17.84 7.43 39.83
N VAL A 291 18.60 7.07 38.80
CA VAL A 291 20.02 6.72 38.95
C VAL A 291 20.84 7.92 39.40
N ILE A 292 20.60 9.12 38.82
CA ILE A 292 21.29 10.35 39.23
C ILE A 292 20.98 10.68 40.71
N LEU A 293 19.72 10.57 41.14
CA LEU A 293 19.34 10.76 42.53
C LEU A 293 20.02 9.77 43.48
N LEU A 294 20.13 8.50 43.09
CA LEU A 294 20.86 7.50 43.88
C LEU A 294 22.34 7.84 44.01
N VAL A 295 22.99 8.29 42.93
CA VAL A 295 24.39 8.71 42.96
C VAL A 295 24.58 9.91 43.90
N ILE A 296 23.68 10.90 43.84
CA ILE A 296 23.72 12.06 44.75
C ILE A 296 23.57 11.63 46.21
N LEU A 297 22.65 10.70 46.51
CA LEU A 297 22.46 10.17 47.87
C LEU A 297 23.71 9.41 48.36
N VAL A 298 24.32 8.57 47.52
CA VAL A 298 25.56 7.85 47.86
C VAL A 298 26.71 8.83 48.12
N LEU A 299 26.89 9.84 47.27
CA LEU A 299 27.90 10.88 47.47
C LEU A 299 27.63 11.69 48.73
N GLY A 300 26.38 12.05 49.01
CA GLY A 300 25.97 12.74 50.24
C GLY A 300 26.31 11.94 51.49
N VAL A 301 26.06 10.63 51.50
CA VAL A 301 26.43 9.72 52.60
C VAL A 301 27.94 9.61 52.75
N LEU A 302 28.70 9.55 51.66
CA LEU A 302 30.17 9.51 51.70
C LEU A 302 30.78 10.80 52.25
N VAL A 303 30.23 11.97 51.90
CA VAL A 303 30.66 13.27 52.43
C VAL A 303 30.27 13.40 53.91
N ALA A 304 29.06 12.98 54.29
CA ALA A 304 28.63 12.99 55.70
C ALA A 304 29.43 12.01 56.59
N ARG A 305 29.90 10.89 56.01
CA ARG A 305 30.77 9.92 56.70
C ARG A 305 32.25 10.33 56.76
N ARG A 306 32.69 11.35 56.02
CA ARG A 306 33.99 11.99 56.32
C ARG A 306 33.87 12.72 57.65
N LYS A 307 34.16 11.97 58.71
CA LYS A 307 34.33 12.40 60.10
C LYS A 307 34.75 13.86 60.22
N ARG A 308 33.96 14.66 60.93
CA ARG A 308 34.51 15.78 61.69
C ARG A 308 35.39 15.19 62.78
N GLU A 309 36.70 15.16 62.56
CA GLU A 309 37.65 14.98 63.65
C GLU A 309 37.69 16.30 64.43
N HIS A 310 37.03 16.32 65.58
CA HIS A 310 37.31 17.36 66.57
C HIS A 310 38.64 17.01 67.21
N SER A 311 39.70 17.74 66.86
CA SER A 311 40.94 17.71 67.62
C SER A 311 40.65 18.23 69.03
N THR A 312 40.80 17.35 70.02
CA THR A 312 40.80 17.75 71.42
C THR A 312 42.13 18.45 71.69
N LEU A 313 42.13 19.79 71.66
CA LEU A 313 43.26 20.59 72.12
C LEU A 313 43.47 20.33 73.61
N TRP A 314 44.55 19.62 73.94
CA TRP A 314 44.98 19.40 75.33
C TRP A 314 45.47 20.74 75.91
N PHE A 315 44.82 21.20 76.99
CA PHE A 315 45.24 22.38 77.74
C PHE A 315 45.89 21.95 79.07
N PRO A 316 47.06 22.51 79.43
CA PRO A 316 47.65 22.27 80.75
C PRO A 316 46.78 22.88 81.86
N GLU A 317 46.84 22.28 83.05
CA GLU A 317 46.07 22.71 84.21
C GLU A 317 46.38 24.18 84.55
N GLY A 318 45.34 25.03 84.56
CA GLY A 318 45.42 26.45 84.91
C GLY A 318 45.02 27.45 83.81
N PHE A 319 44.68 27.01 82.59
CA PHE A 319 44.28 27.93 81.52
C PHE A 319 42.78 28.29 81.58
N SER A 320 42.45 29.52 81.98
CA SER A 320 41.07 30.04 82.03
C SER A 320 40.77 30.98 80.85
N LEU A 321 39.90 30.58 79.93
CA LEU A 321 39.37 31.46 78.88
C LEU A 321 38.18 32.27 79.44
N LYS A 322 38.32 33.60 79.48
CA LYS A 322 37.20 34.52 79.76
C LYS A 322 36.19 34.45 78.60
N LYS A 323 34.98 34.02 78.92
CA LYS A 323 33.82 33.96 78.01
C LYS A 323 33.18 35.36 77.91
N GLU A 324 33.36 36.05 76.79
CA GLU A 324 32.53 37.21 76.45
C GLU A 324 31.23 36.73 75.77
N ASN A 325 30.11 36.99 76.42
CA ASN A 325 28.78 36.84 75.84
C ASN A 325 28.55 37.96 74.82
N SER A 326 28.31 37.63 73.56
CA SER A 326 27.74 38.58 72.60
C SER A 326 26.53 37.96 71.91
N ASN A 327 25.37 38.16 72.54
CA ASN A 327 24.08 38.19 71.85
C ASN A 327 24.07 39.42 70.93
N LYS A 328 24.11 39.23 69.61
CA LYS A 328 23.75 40.28 68.66
C LYS A 328 22.77 39.76 67.62
N ASN A 329 21.50 40.03 67.88
CA ASN A 329 20.43 40.03 66.89
C ASN A 329 20.48 41.36 66.08
N ARG A 330 20.45 41.19 64.75
CA ARG A 330 19.80 41.98 63.68
C ARG A 330 20.26 43.42 63.37
N ARG A 331 20.38 43.71 62.07
CA ARG A 331 19.77 44.91 61.42
C ARG A 331 19.53 44.65 59.92
N GLU A 332 18.30 44.90 59.48
CA GLU A 332 17.94 45.07 58.05
C GLU A 332 17.98 46.57 57.68
N PRO A 333 18.18 46.93 56.41
CA PRO A 333 18.25 48.32 55.98
C PRO A 333 16.86 48.89 55.65
N VAL A 334 16.64 50.14 56.06
CA VAL A 334 15.53 51.00 55.61
C VAL A 334 16.13 52.35 55.18
N GLY A 335 15.64 52.87 54.06
CA GLY A 335 15.93 54.23 53.59
C GLY A 335 15.08 54.56 52.37
N GLN A 336 14.30 55.63 52.49
CA GLN A 336 13.10 55.98 51.73
C GLN A 336 13.30 57.26 50.89
N ASP A 337 12.46 57.40 49.87
CA ASP A 337 12.24 58.45 48.86
C ASP A 337 12.61 59.93 49.15
N ALA A 338 13.09 60.67 48.13
CA ALA A 338 12.42 61.88 47.54
C ALA A 338 13.32 62.74 46.61
N LEU A 339 12.75 63.06 45.42
CA LEU A 339 12.75 64.32 44.64
C LEU A 339 14.06 65.03 44.15
N GLY A 340 14.12 65.21 42.81
CA GLY A 340 14.17 66.56 42.21
C GLY A 340 15.49 67.10 41.63
N MET A 341 15.75 66.84 40.34
CA MET A 341 15.92 67.84 39.25
C MET A 341 16.18 67.14 37.92
#